data_AF-T1AV70-F1
#
_entry.id   AF-T1AV70-F1
#
_cell.length_a   1.000
_cell.length_b   1.000
_cell.length_c   1.000
_cell.angle_alpha   90.00
_cell.angle_beta   90.00
_cell.angle_gamma   90.00
#
_symmetry.space_group_name_H-M   'P 1'
#
loop_
_entity.id
_entity.type
_entity.pdbx_description
1 polymer ?
#
loop_
_entity_poly.entity_id
_entity_poly.type
_entity_poly.pdbx_seq_one_letter_code
_entity_poly.pdbx_strand_id
1 'polypeptide(L)'
;PDTDDMREAPSRTLMEALWAAGARVRACDPEAHRETLRLYGARADLALYAQPYEALQGADALALVTEWKVFRSPDLARIRAALSTPVLFDGRNLYDPAAVEAAGLAYYGIGRGRSLDSHA
;
A
#
# COMPACT_ATOMS: atom_id res chain seq x y z
N PRO A 1 -9.91 -4.60 -9.36
CA PRO A 1 -10.11 -5.71 -8.41
C PRO A 1 -10.71 -6.90 -9.18
N ASP A 2 -10.64 -8.11 -8.62
CA ASP A 2 -11.20 -9.36 -9.18
C ASP A 2 -10.44 -9.92 -10.40
N THR A 3 -9.15 -9.63 -10.52
CA THR A 3 -8.25 -10.24 -11.52
C THR A 3 -6.82 -10.35 -11.00
N ASP A 4 -6.07 -11.34 -11.48
CA ASP A 4 -4.62 -11.49 -11.29
C ASP A 4 -3.79 -10.74 -12.36
N ASP A 5 -4.44 -10.08 -13.33
CA ASP A 5 -3.77 -9.40 -14.42
C ASP A 5 -3.00 -8.17 -13.94
N MET A 6 -1.68 -8.22 -14.12
CA MET A 6 -0.78 -7.14 -13.78
C MET A 6 -0.21 -6.41 -14.99
N ARG A 7 -0.60 -6.70 -16.24
CA ARG A 7 0.11 -6.16 -17.42
C ARG A 7 0.24 -4.63 -17.45
N GLU A 8 -0.81 -3.91 -17.05
CA GLU A 8 -0.84 -2.45 -16.94
C GLU A 8 -1.28 -1.98 -15.55
N ALA A 9 -1.04 -2.80 -14.52
CA ALA A 9 -1.49 -2.49 -13.18
C ALA A 9 -0.74 -1.27 -12.59
N PRO A 10 -1.44 -0.25 -12.05
CA PRO A 10 -0.81 0.90 -11.39
C PRO A 10 0.15 0.52 -10.25
N SER A 11 -0.05 -0.64 -9.62
CA SER A 11 0.85 -1.18 -8.61
C SER A 11 2.26 -1.42 -9.16
N ARG A 12 2.40 -1.80 -10.42
CA ARG A 12 3.71 -2.00 -11.06
C ARG A 12 4.49 -0.71 -11.15
N THR A 13 3.88 0.32 -11.72
CA THR A 13 4.48 1.65 -11.85
C THR A 13 4.93 2.17 -10.48
N LEU A 14 4.09 2.01 -9.44
CA LEU A 14 4.45 2.41 -8.09
C LEU A 14 5.63 1.60 -7.54
N MET A 15 5.59 0.26 -7.62
CA MET A 15 6.67 -0.59 -7.12
C MET A 15 8.00 -0.29 -7.83
N GLU A 16 7.98 -0.12 -9.16
CA GLU A 16 9.16 0.19 -9.97
C GLU A 16 9.75 1.56 -9.62
N ALA A 17 8.91 2.58 -9.42
CA ALA A 17 9.38 3.90 -8.97
C ALA A 17 9.98 3.84 -7.55
N LEU A 18 9.38 3.07 -6.64
CA LEU A 18 9.89 2.87 -5.28
C LEU A 18 11.25 2.16 -5.29
N TRP A 19 11.40 1.09 -6.08
CA TRP A 19 12.69 0.41 -6.24
C TRP A 19 13.75 1.32 -6.87
N ALA A 20 13.39 2.13 -7.87
CA ALA A 20 14.31 3.10 -8.47
C ALA A 20 14.80 4.16 -7.45
N ALA A 21 13.98 4.48 -6.45
CA ALA A 21 14.34 5.34 -5.33
C ALA A 21 15.09 4.61 -4.20
N GLY A 22 15.37 3.31 -4.34
CA GLY A 22 16.09 2.50 -3.35
C GLY A 22 15.23 1.94 -2.22
N ALA A 23 13.90 2.01 -2.33
CA ALA A 23 12.99 1.45 -1.34
C ALA A 23 12.88 -0.08 -1.47
N ARG A 24 12.38 -0.72 -0.40
CA ARG A 24 11.98 -2.14 -0.41
C ARG A 24 10.47 -2.23 -0.38
N VAL A 25 9.91 -3.10 -1.21
CA VAL A 25 8.47 -3.28 -1.34
C VAL A 25 8.03 -4.54 -0.61
N ARG A 26 6.99 -4.39 0.20
CA ARG A 26 6.24 -5.49 0.81
C ARG A 26 4.84 -5.45 0.25
N ALA A 27 4.45 -6.44 -0.54
CA ALA A 27 3.17 -6.45 -1.23
C ALA A 27 2.28 -7.59 -0.75
N CYS A 28 0.98 -7.33 -0.70
CA CYS A 28 -0.06 -8.32 -0.46
C CYS A 28 -1.14 -8.10 -1.53
N ASP A 29 -1.34 -9.09 -2.38
CA ASP A 29 -2.45 -9.15 -3.31
C ASP A 29 -3.07 -10.55 -3.22
N PRO A 30 -4.38 -10.68 -2.93
CA PRO A 30 -5.03 -11.98 -2.81
C PRO A 30 -4.95 -12.84 -4.07
N GLU A 31 -4.82 -12.24 -5.26
CA GLU A 31 -4.89 -12.95 -6.54
C GLU A 31 -3.59 -12.86 -7.36
N ALA A 32 -2.81 -11.78 -7.22
CA ALA A 32 -1.69 -11.48 -8.13
C ALA A 32 -0.32 -12.00 -7.68
N HIS A 33 -0.25 -12.83 -6.63
CA HIS A 33 1.01 -13.27 -6.03
C HIS A 33 1.90 -14.05 -7.03
N ARG A 34 1.31 -15.01 -7.75
CA ARG A 34 2.01 -15.80 -8.78
C ARG A 34 2.43 -14.94 -9.97
N GLU A 35 1.55 -14.03 -10.40
CA GLU A 35 1.84 -13.15 -11.53
C GLU A 35 2.96 -12.16 -11.20
N THR A 36 2.99 -11.64 -9.97
CA THR A 36 4.08 -10.77 -9.49
C THR A 36 5.42 -11.50 -9.58
N LEU A 37 5.48 -12.76 -9.11
CA LEU A 37 6.70 -13.58 -9.20
C LEU A 37 7.07 -13.90 -10.66
N ARG A 38 6.10 -14.12 -11.54
CA ARG A 38 6.35 -14.37 -12.97
C ARG A 38 7.00 -13.16 -13.65
N LEU A 39 6.55 -11.95 -13.29
CA LEU A 39 7.01 -10.69 -13.88
C LEU A 39 8.36 -10.23 -13.32
N TYR A 40 8.58 -10.36 -12.02
CA TYR A 40 9.73 -9.76 -11.34
C TYR A 40 10.74 -10.77 -10.80
N GLY A 41 10.40 -12.06 -10.78
CA GLY A 41 11.23 -13.10 -10.22
C GLY A 41 11.48 -12.92 -8.72
N ALA A 42 12.44 -13.68 -8.20
CA ALA A 42 12.96 -13.48 -6.86
C ALA A 42 13.91 -12.28 -6.84
N ARG A 43 13.73 -11.39 -5.88
CA ARG A 43 14.55 -10.19 -5.70
C ARG A 43 14.61 -9.78 -4.23
N ALA A 44 15.73 -9.20 -3.81
CA ALA A 44 16.00 -8.92 -2.39
C ALA A 44 15.18 -7.76 -1.80
N ASP A 45 14.62 -6.93 -2.68
CA ASP A 45 13.85 -5.72 -2.40
C ASP A 45 12.33 -5.92 -2.61
N LEU A 46 11.87 -7.16 -2.79
CA LEU A 46 10.46 -7.54 -2.83
C LEU A 46 10.18 -8.69 -1.88
N ALA A 47 9.23 -8.48 -0.98
CA ALA A 47 8.63 -9.55 -0.18
C ALA A 47 7.12 -9.58 -0.43
N LEU A 48 6.60 -10.77 -0.69
CA LEU A 48 5.19 -10.98 -0.95
C LEU A 48 4.55 -11.72 0.23
N TYR A 49 3.38 -11.24 0.65
CA TYR A 49 2.67 -11.75 1.82
C TYR A 49 1.28 -12.22 1.42
N ALA A 50 0.80 -13.28 2.08
CA ALA A 50 -0.55 -13.77 1.89
C ALA A 50 -1.57 -12.98 2.71
N GLN A 51 -1.15 -12.41 3.84
CA GLN A 51 -2.02 -11.67 4.75
C GLN A 51 -1.68 -10.18 4.79
N PRO A 52 -2.68 -9.28 4.73
CA PRO A 52 -2.45 -7.83 4.63
C PRO A 52 -1.60 -7.27 5.76
N TYR A 53 -1.92 -7.66 7.00
CA TYR A 53 -1.25 -7.12 8.19
C TYR A 53 0.18 -7.63 8.37
N GLU A 54 0.56 -8.73 7.74
CA GLU A 54 1.94 -9.23 7.76
C GLU A 54 2.85 -8.32 6.94
N ALA A 55 2.36 -7.86 5.78
CA ALA A 55 3.08 -6.93 4.90
C ALA A 55 3.38 -5.57 5.56
N LEU A 56 2.68 -5.23 6.65
CA LEU A 56 2.83 -3.96 7.36
C LEU A 56 3.91 -3.98 8.45
N GLN A 57 4.25 -5.14 9.02
CA GLN A 57 5.10 -5.23 10.22
C GLN A 57 6.49 -4.63 10.03
N GLY A 58 6.75 -3.42 10.55
CA GLY A 58 8.03 -2.72 10.38
C GLY A 58 8.20 -2.06 9.00
N ALA A 59 7.12 -1.86 8.25
CA ALA A 59 7.14 -1.02 7.06
C ALA A 59 7.08 0.48 7.44
N ASP A 60 7.61 1.35 6.58
CA ASP A 60 7.58 2.79 6.84
C ASP A 60 6.27 3.47 6.46
N ALA A 61 5.56 2.94 5.47
CA ALA A 61 4.32 3.51 4.95
C ALA A 61 3.41 2.41 4.41
N LEU A 62 2.10 2.68 4.36
CA LEU A 62 1.12 1.87 3.63
C LEU A 62 0.68 2.60 2.36
N ALA A 63 0.68 1.91 1.21
CA ALA A 63 0.04 2.36 -0.02
C ALA A 63 -1.05 1.37 -0.45
N LEU A 64 -2.29 1.85 -0.54
CA LEU A 64 -3.43 1.08 -1.04
C LEU A 64 -3.64 1.36 -2.53
N VAL A 65 -3.35 0.36 -3.37
CA VAL A 65 -3.36 0.52 -4.84
C VAL A 65 -4.51 -0.24 -5.51
N THR A 66 -5.10 -1.23 -4.84
CA THR A 66 -6.23 -2.03 -5.36
C THR A 66 -7.26 -2.22 -4.25
N GLU A 67 -8.52 -1.94 -4.52
CA GLU A 67 -9.65 -1.91 -3.58
C GLU A 67 -10.28 -3.29 -3.32
N TRP A 68 -9.43 -4.29 -3.04
CA TRP A 68 -9.87 -5.63 -2.68
C TRP A 68 -10.80 -5.63 -1.46
N LYS A 69 -11.79 -6.54 -1.44
CA LYS A 69 -12.79 -6.63 -0.35
C LYS A 69 -12.16 -6.80 1.03
N VAL A 70 -11.07 -7.58 1.13
CA VAL A 70 -10.32 -7.80 2.37
C VAL A 70 -9.76 -6.51 2.99
N PHE A 71 -9.58 -5.46 2.19
CA PHE A 71 -9.07 -4.17 2.68
C PHE A 71 -10.16 -3.20 3.12
N ARG A 72 -11.45 -3.46 2.88
CA ARG A 72 -12.55 -2.47 3.06
C ARG A 72 -12.87 -2.12 4.51
N SER A 73 -12.52 -2.98 5.47
CA SER A 73 -12.78 -2.78 6.89
C SER A 73 -11.47 -2.90 7.67
N PRO A 74 -10.61 -1.86 7.63
CA PRO A 74 -9.30 -1.92 8.23
C PRO A 74 -9.37 -1.80 9.75
N ASP A 75 -8.50 -2.54 10.44
CA ASP A 75 -8.13 -2.24 11.82
C ASP A 75 -7.07 -1.14 11.80
N LEU A 76 -7.51 0.12 11.86
CA LEU A 76 -6.63 1.28 11.79
C LEU A 76 -5.64 1.34 12.96
N ALA A 77 -6.03 0.87 14.15
CA ALA A 77 -5.14 0.83 15.31
C ALA A 77 -3.99 -0.14 15.08
N ARG A 78 -4.28 -1.32 14.49
CA ARG A 78 -3.27 -2.30 14.11
C ARG A 78 -2.35 -1.80 13.00
N ILE A 79 -2.89 -1.08 12.01
CA ILE A 79 -2.08 -0.45 10.94
C ILE A 79 -1.12 0.56 11.55
N ARG A 80 -1.62 1.48 12.38
CA ARG A 80 -0.80 2.48 13.08
C ARG A 80 0.33 1.83 13.88
N ALA A 81 0.04 0.78 14.63
CA ALA A 81 1.02 0.10 15.47
C ALA A 81 2.09 -0.66 14.68
N ALA A 82 1.79 -1.07 13.44
CA ALA A 82 2.70 -1.85 12.61
C ALA A 82 3.71 -1.00 11.84
N LEU A 83 3.36 0.26 11.53
CA LEU A 83 4.18 1.16 10.72
C LEU A 83 5.19 1.94 11.58
N SER A 84 6.42 2.11 11.09
CA SER A 84 7.44 2.95 11.74
C SER A 84 7.05 4.43 11.68
N THR A 85 6.45 4.83 10.55
CA THR A 85 5.83 6.14 10.33
C THR A 85 4.36 5.90 10.00
N PRO A 86 3.40 6.38 10.80
CA PRO A 86 1.99 6.07 10.61
C PRO A 86 1.41 6.90 9.46
N VAL A 87 1.75 6.56 8.22
CA VAL A 87 1.29 7.22 7.00
C VAL A 87 0.63 6.24 6.04
N LEU A 88 -0.50 6.66 5.48
CA LEU A 88 -1.34 5.88 4.58
C LEU A 88 -1.62 6.68 3.30
N PHE A 89 -1.17 6.15 2.16
CA PHE A 89 -1.50 6.64 0.83
C PHE A 89 -2.63 5.79 0.22
N ASP A 90 -3.77 6.40 -0.05
CA ASP A 90 -4.97 5.72 -0.52
C ASP A 90 -5.27 6.11 -1.97
N GLY A 91 -4.72 5.34 -2.91
CA GLY A 91 -4.93 5.54 -4.34
C GLY A 91 -6.36 5.24 -4.81
N ARG A 92 -7.22 4.70 -3.94
CA ARG A 92 -8.59 4.28 -4.26
C ARG A 92 -9.65 5.02 -3.46
N ASN A 93 -9.25 5.94 -2.58
CA ASN A 93 -10.13 6.67 -1.67
C ASN A 93 -11.07 5.74 -0.87
N LEU A 94 -10.57 4.57 -0.47
CA LEU A 94 -11.34 3.55 0.22
C LEU A 94 -11.72 3.94 1.66
N TYR A 95 -10.86 4.70 2.35
CA TYR A 95 -11.02 4.99 3.77
C TYR A 95 -11.39 6.42 4.04
N ASP A 96 -12.38 6.65 4.91
CA ASP A 96 -12.77 7.99 5.36
C ASP A 96 -11.57 8.75 5.99
N PRO A 97 -11.19 9.94 5.48
CA PRO A 97 -10.01 10.65 5.97
C PRO A 97 -10.12 10.98 7.45
N ALA A 98 -11.31 11.38 7.93
CA ALA A 98 -11.50 11.75 9.33
C ALA A 98 -11.29 10.55 10.27
N ALA A 99 -11.82 9.38 9.91
CA ALA A 99 -11.59 8.15 10.69
C ALA A 99 -10.11 7.74 10.72
N VAL A 100 -9.39 7.84 9.61
CA VAL A 100 -7.95 7.49 9.54
C VAL A 100 -7.10 8.45 10.37
N GLU A 101 -7.36 9.75 10.26
CA GLU A 101 -6.65 10.79 11.02
C GLU A 101 -6.96 10.69 12.53
N ALA A 102 -8.21 10.42 12.91
CA ALA A 102 -8.60 10.19 14.30
C ALA A 102 -7.91 8.95 14.90
N ALA A 103 -7.58 7.95 14.07
CA ALA A 103 -6.79 6.78 14.47
C ALA A 103 -5.28 7.08 14.56
N GLY A 104 -4.84 8.30 14.25
CA GLY A 104 -3.45 8.75 14.36
C GLY A 104 -2.57 8.38 13.16
N LEU A 105 -3.17 8.20 11.98
CA LEU A 105 -2.46 7.98 10.72
C LEU A 105 -2.57 9.22 9.83
N ALA A 106 -1.44 9.68 9.29
CA ALA A 106 -1.44 10.69 8.25
C ALA A 106 -2.03 10.12 6.96
N TYR A 107 -3.14 10.67 6.50
CA TYR A 107 -3.90 10.17 5.36
C TYR A 107 -3.71 11.04 4.12
N TYR A 108 -3.29 10.41 3.02
CA TYR A 108 -3.15 11.02 1.71
C TYR A 108 -4.00 10.26 0.69
N GLY A 109 -5.17 10.81 0.37
CA GLY A 109 -6.04 10.29 -0.68
C GLY A 109 -5.92 11.09 -1.98
N ILE A 110 -6.43 10.54 -3.08
CA ILE A 110 -6.49 11.27 -4.34
C ILE A 110 -7.56 12.36 -4.24
N GLY A 111 -7.11 13.62 -4.18
CA GLY A 111 -7.99 14.79 -4.08
C GLY A 111 -8.63 15.02 -2.71
N ARG A 112 -8.13 14.36 -1.65
CA ARG A 112 -8.67 14.48 -0.29
C ARG A 112 -7.66 14.10 0.80
N GLY A 113 -7.92 14.54 2.02
CA GLY A 113 -7.00 14.34 3.15
C GLY A 113 -5.90 15.39 3.19
N ARG A 114 -4.72 15.00 3.70
CA ARG A 114 -3.55 15.87 3.70
C ARG A 114 -3.05 16.10 2.27
N SER A 115 -2.43 17.25 2.04
CA SER A 115 -1.65 17.56 0.85
C SER A 115 -0.21 17.82 1.25
N LEU A 116 0.72 17.68 0.31
CA LEU A 116 2.04 18.29 0.44
C LEU A 116 1.87 19.78 0.16
N ASP A 117 2.31 20.63 1.07
CA ASP A 117 2.38 22.07 0.80
C ASP A 117 3.53 22.29 -0.19
N SER A 118 3.22 22.85 -1.36
CA SER A 118 4.19 23.14 -2.43
C SER A 118 5.03 24.39 -2.17
N HIS A 119 5.20 24.78 -0.91
CA HIS A 119 6.01 25.92 -0.50
C HIS A 119 7.26 25.44 0.25
N ALA A 120 8.24 25.01 -0.54
CA ALA A 120 9.65 24.95 -0.16
C ALA A 120 10.47 25.60 -1.28
#